data_AF-A0A168JVY9-F1
#
_entry.id   AF-A0A168JVY9-F1
#
_cell.length_a   1.000
_cell.length_b   1.000
_cell.length_c   1.000
_cell.angle_alpha   90.00
_cell.angle_beta   90.00
_cell.angle_gamma   90.00
#
_symmetry.space_group_name_H-M   'P 1'
#
loop_
_entity.id
_entity.type
_entity.pdbx_description
1 polymer ?
#
loop_
_entity_poly.entity_id
_entity_poly.type
_entity_poly.pdbx_seq_one_letter_code
_entity_poly.pdbx_strand_id
1 'polypeptide(L)'
;MSKNMSRFTGMKEMMNVSLHSNHTLNDEIAGKKPGKESFFLALYLSILLVLTVYQDFPLVNTIGEIGRSPVILLLPLFIFCEIAMLSKYKKLMVVSKLQKYLFAFIVYLTFVSLGYILVQFMQGSYSFWSESLLGKGIKVLIYFALILLYIRHMQLVFSKIKSFKLLYGCFLTVMSLLLVIMIVELVTMPNALTFLHSSSNPYWRVRLLTSESSTTGSIIVVYSSILVYLSRYLNRFARILSNVYTAGFFLFYLSVTGSKGFLIVCLLTLVVTIIKFLDFRKKRNFIVLIGVVLVMYMFIAYFSAGLISSFSNDMENYTSSYTRMGTIIIAIITVFHHPLGVGTGAYLMYFDDYLNDSITFMSHFYYNIFGISQINTGELLQYSNSDKNLGVKSGFFQWFMFGGIFSVVFFYLVAKNLIVKVKSSIILFLALVCMLFSLLFVALEIKYEIWLLFAFISTFLGKNEINQSNMSGVSK
;
A
#
# COMPACT_ATOMS: atom_id res chain seq x y z
N MET A 1 -22.90 49.42 30.31
CA MET A 1 -23.10 48.45 29.21
C MET A 1 -22.21 48.75 27.98
N SER A 2 -20.92 49.09 28.18
CA SER A 2 -20.00 49.53 27.10
C SER A 2 -18.59 48.89 27.19
N LYS A 3 -18.34 48.00 28.17
CA LYS A 3 -16.99 47.42 28.40
C LYS A 3 -16.76 46.02 27.81
N ASN A 4 -17.79 45.39 27.24
CA ASN A 4 -17.68 44.03 26.69
C ASN A 4 -17.56 43.96 25.15
N MET A 5 -17.63 45.10 24.45
CA MET A 5 -17.59 45.12 22.98
C MET A 5 -16.19 45.36 22.40
N SER A 6 -15.22 45.86 23.19
CA SER A 6 -13.82 46.05 22.74
C SER A 6 -12.95 44.80 22.82
N ARG A 7 -13.38 43.76 23.56
CA ARG A 7 -12.64 42.49 23.67
C ARG A 7 -12.84 41.57 22.46
N PHE A 8 -13.91 41.74 21.70
CA PHE A 8 -14.18 40.93 20.50
C PHE A 8 -13.58 41.50 19.21
N THR A 9 -13.28 42.80 19.16
CA THR A 9 -12.58 43.42 18.03
C THR A 9 -11.08 43.15 18.07
N GLY A 10 -10.44 43.19 19.25
CA GLY A 10 -9.00 42.90 19.39
C GLY A 10 -8.59 41.45 19.05
N MET A 11 -9.46 40.46 19.31
CA MET A 11 -9.19 39.05 18.91
C MET A 11 -9.33 38.84 17.39
N LYS A 12 -10.19 39.61 16.71
CA LYS A 12 -10.38 39.54 15.26
C LYS A 12 -9.21 40.19 14.51
N GLU A 13 -8.65 41.27 15.04
CA GLU A 13 -7.45 41.91 14.51
C GLU A 13 -6.19 41.06 14.74
N MET A 14 -6.01 40.45 15.92
CA MET A 14 -4.86 39.55 16.15
C MET A 14 -4.90 38.27 15.26
N MET A 15 -6.09 37.75 14.94
CA MET A 15 -6.21 36.63 13.99
C MET A 15 -5.91 37.05 12.55
N ASN A 16 -6.31 38.25 12.13
CA ASN A 16 -6.05 38.74 10.77
C ASN A 16 -4.58 39.14 10.55
N VAL A 17 -3.90 39.70 11.54
CA VAL A 17 -2.48 40.07 11.45
C VAL A 17 -1.59 38.82 11.31
N SER A 18 -1.95 37.69 11.95
CA SER A 18 -1.22 36.43 11.82
C SER A 18 -1.41 35.70 10.47
N LEU A 19 -2.48 36.00 9.74
CA LEU A 19 -2.77 35.44 8.42
C LEU A 19 -2.14 36.27 7.30
N HIS A 20 -2.04 37.59 7.48
CA HIS A 20 -1.42 38.46 6.48
C HIS A 20 0.11 38.49 6.57
N SER A 21 0.70 38.42 7.77
CA SER A 21 2.16 38.34 7.93
C SER A 21 2.75 37.00 7.46
N ASN A 22 1.96 35.92 7.50
CA ASN A 22 2.35 34.62 6.95
C ASN A 22 2.24 34.56 5.41
N HIS A 23 1.48 35.48 4.78
CA HIS A 23 1.36 35.51 3.33
C HIS A 23 2.55 36.22 2.69
N THR A 24 2.99 37.34 3.25
CA THR A 24 4.16 38.09 2.76
C THR A 24 5.47 37.34 2.98
N LEU A 25 5.62 36.63 4.09
CA LEU A 25 6.83 35.83 4.38
C LEU A 25 6.93 34.55 3.54
N ASN A 26 5.80 34.02 3.05
CA ASN A 26 5.77 32.89 2.12
C ASN A 26 5.97 33.30 0.65
N ASP A 27 5.59 34.53 0.28
CA ASP A 27 5.79 35.06 -1.07
C ASP A 27 7.25 35.51 -1.31
N GLU A 28 7.98 35.97 -0.28
CA GLU A 28 9.43 36.23 -0.39
C GLU A 28 10.28 34.95 -0.53
N ILE A 29 9.80 33.81 -0.03
CA ILE A 29 10.48 32.52 -0.21
C ILE A 29 10.19 31.93 -1.61
N ALA A 30 9.18 32.42 -2.32
CA ALA A 30 8.80 31.96 -3.66
C ALA A 30 9.73 32.46 -4.79
N GLY A 31 10.65 33.39 -4.50
CA GLY A 31 11.55 34.00 -5.48
C GLY A 31 12.96 33.39 -5.59
N LYS A 32 13.39 32.53 -4.67
CA LYS A 32 14.72 31.89 -4.77
C LYS A 32 14.67 30.76 -5.80
N LYS A 33 15.37 30.94 -6.92
CA LYS A 33 15.68 29.88 -7.89
C LYS A 33 16.08 28.60 -7.12
N PRO A 34 15.51 27.42 -7.45
CA PRO A 34 15.86 26.20 -6.75
C PRO A 34 17.37 26.00 -6.85
N GLY A 35 18.06 25.99 -5.71
CA GLY A 35 19.49 25.71 -5.66
C GLY A 35 19.77 24.33 -6.27
N LYS A 36 20.98 24.12 -6.79
CA LYS A 36 21.40 22.83 -7.40
C LYS A 36 21.06 21.62 -6.52
N GLU A 37 21.16 21.77 -5.20
CA GLU A 37 20.78 20.74 -4.21
C GLU A 37 19.29 20.35 -4.26
N SER A 38 18.39 21.34 -4.41
CA SER A 38 16.94 21.06 -4.48
C SER A 38 16.58 20.33 -5.75
N PHE A 39 17.24 20.63 -6.87
CA PHE A 39 17.05 19.93 -8.13
C PHE A 39 17.54 18.48 -8.05
N PHE A 40 18.75 18.25 -7.52
CA PHE A 40 19.28 16.90 -7.34
C PHE A 40 18.37 16.03 -6.47
N LEU A 41 17.84 16.61 -5.39
CA LEU A 41 16.93 15.91 -4.49
C LEU A 41 15.56 15.63 -5.14
N ALA A 42 15.07 16.52 -6.01
CA ALA A 42 13.88 16.28 -6.83
C ALA A 42 14.08 15.12 -7.80
N LEU A 43 15.21 15.11 -8.52
CA LEU A 43 15.58 14.04 -9.46
C LEU A 43 15.68 12.70 -8.72
N TYR A 44 16.37 12.68 -7.58
CA TYR A 44 16.50 11.51 -6.74
C TYR A 44 15.13 10.98 -6.27
N LEU A 45 14.25 11.85 -5.78
CA LEU A 45 12.91 11.46 -5.38
C LEU A 45 12.10 10.91 -6.56
N SER A 46 12.15 11.55 -7.73
CA SER A 46 11.45 11.05 -8.92
C SER A 46 11.92 9.65 -9.30
N ILE A 47 13.23 9.38 -9.29
CA ILE A 47 13.78 8.03 -9.54
C ILE A 47 13.27 7.05 -8.49
N LEU A 48 13.35 7.40 -7.20
CA LEU A 48 12.88 6.55 -6.10
C LEU A 48 11.38 6.23 -6.21
N LEU A 49 10.56 7.20 -6.63
CA LEU A 49 9.14 7.02 -6.88
C LEU A 49 8.87 6.14 -8.10
N VAL A 50 9.70 6.19 -9.16
CA VAL A 50 9.59 5.23 -10.29
C VAL A 50 9.92 3.81 -9.82
N LEU A 51 11.00 3.64 -9.06
CA LEU A 51 11.40 2.33 -8.52
C LEU A 51 10.34 1.74 -7.59
N THR A 52 9.61 2.58 -6.85
CA THR A 52 8.49 2.17 -5.98
C THR A 52 7.33 1.55 -6.77
N VAL A 53 7.08 2.05 -7.99
CA VAL A 53 5.98 1.60 -8.86
C VAL A 53 6.35 0.34 -9.65
N TYR A 54 7.65 0.10 -9.84
CA TYR A 54 8.13 -1.06 -10.58
C TYR A 54 8.10 -2.32 -9.70
N GLN A 55 7.19 -3.24 -10.01
CA GLN A 55 6.91 -4.45 -9.22
C GLN A 55 6.91 -5.74 -10.05
N ASP A 56 7.41 -5.69 -11.28
CA ASP A 56 7.64 -6.87 -12.12
C ASP A 56 9.04 -6.85 -12.74
N PHE A 57 10.03 -6.50 -11.92
CA PHE A 57 11.41 -6.37 -12.35
C PHE A 57 12.05 -7.75 -12.63
N PRO A 58 12.80 -7.93 -13.73
CA PRO A 58 13.35 -9.24 -14.13
C PRO A 58 14.31 -9.91 -13.14
N LEU A 59 14.82 -9.17 -12.14
CA LEU A 59 15.70 -9.70 -11.10
C LEU A 59 15.02 -10.79 -10.24
N VAL A 60 13.68 -10.89 -10.29
CA VAL A 60 12.96 -12.01 -9.66
C VAL A 60 13.46 -13.38 -10.13
N ASN A 61 13.93 -13.49 -11.37
CA ASN A 61 14.41 -14.73 -11.95
C ASN A 61 15.74 -15.21 -11.35
N THR A 62 16.49 -14.33 -10.66
CA THR A 62 17.78 -14.66 -10.04
C THR A 62 17.73 -14.72 -8.53
N ILE A 63 17.05 -13.78 -7.86
CA ILE A 63 17.03 -13.68 -6.38
C ILE A 63 15.68 -14.02 -5.76
N GLY A 64 14.70 -14.43 -6.57
CA GLY A 64 13.34 -14.75 -6.13
C GLY A 64 12.47 -13.51 -5.92
N GLU A 65 11.33 -13.67 -5.26
CA GLU A 65 10.25 -12.67 -5.16
C GLU A 65 10.71 -11.26 -4.69
N ILE A 66 11.79 -11.15 -3.91
CA ILE A 66 12.34 -9.86 -3.47
C ILE A 66 12.89 -9.03 -4.64
N GLY A 67 13.31 -9.70 -5.71
CA GLY A 67 13.79 -9.11 -6.95
C GLY A 67 12.70 -8.55 -7.86
N ARG A 68 11.41 -8.73 -7.54
CA ARG A 68 10.31 -8.13 -8.32
C ARG A 68 10.29 -6.61 -8.25
N SER A 69 10.87 -6.00 -7.22
CA SER A 69 10.98 -4.56 -7.12
C SER A 69 12.44 -4.13 -7.07
N PRO A 70 12.88 -3.17 -7.89
CA PRO A 70 14.24 -2.69 -7.91
C PRO A 70 14.61 -1.88 -6.66
N VAL A 71 13.67 -1.62 -5.75
CA VAL A 71 13.93 -1.04 -4.42
C VAL A 71 14.96 -1.86 -3.63
N ILE A 72 15.05 -3.17 -3.84
CA ILE A 72 16.08 -4.02 -3.21
C ILE A 72 17.50 -3.58 -3.57
N LEU A 73 17.73 -3.04 -4.76
CA LEU A 73 19.04 -2.54 -5.19
C LEU A 73 19.48 -1.29 -4.41
N LEU A 74 18.51 -0.59 -3.79
CA LEU A 74 18.77 0.55 -2.91
C LEU A 74 19.03 0.14 -1.46
N LEU A 75 18.96 -1.15 -1.11
CA LEU A 75 19.22 -1.61 0.25
C LEU A 75 20.60 -1.14 0.79
N PRO A 76 21.72 -1.23 0.05
CA PRO A 76 23.01 -0.73 0.53
C PRO A 76 22.98 0.79 0.82
N LEU A 77 22.28 1.55 -0.01
CA LEU A 77 22.11 3.00 0.18
C LEU A 77 21.30 3.28 1.46
N PHE A 78 20.19 2.57 1.68
CA PHE A 78 19.38 2.75 2.88
C PHE A 78 20.16 2.41 4.15
N ILE A 79 20.93 1.31 4.14
CA ILE A 79 21.81 0.93 5.25
C ILE A 79 22.87 2.01 5.50
N PHE A 80 23.53 2.49 4.44
CA PHE A 80 24.52 3.57 4.57
C PHE A 80 23.92 4.84 5.18
N CYS A 81 22.72 5.24 4.73
CA CYS A 81 22.00 6.37 5.31
C CYS A 81 21.69 6.17 6.80
N GLU A 82 21.29 4.97 7.21
CA GLU A 82 21.07 4.65 8.63
C GLU A 82 22.36 4.69 9.45
N ILE A 83 23.47 4.12 8.94
CA ILE A 83 24.78 4.19 9.60
C ILE A 83 25.24 5.64 9.74
N ALA A 84 25.07 6.46 8.70
CA ALA A 84 25.42 7.89 8.75
C ALA A 84 24.58 8.65 9.78
N MET A 85 23.27 8.36 9.86
CA MET A 85 22.38 8.94 10.86
C MET A 85 22.74 8.49 12.28
N LEU A 86 23.08 7.21 12.46
CA LEU A 86 23.55 6.66 13.72
C LEU A 86 24.88 7.27 14.17
N SER A 87 25.83 7.43 13.25
CA SER A 87 27.11 8.07 13.53
C SER A 87 26.93 9.52 13.98
N LYS A 88 26.06 10.27 13.29
CA LYS A 88 25.79 11.69 13.60
C LYS A 88 25.07 11.90 14.93
N TYR A 89 24.03 11.12 15.22
CA TYR A 89 23.16 11.34 16.39
C TYR A 89 23.41 10.38 17.55
N LYS A 90 24.28 9.37 17.37
CA LYS A 90 24.66 8.33 18.34
C LYS A 90 23.48 7.54 18.95
N LYS A 91 22.29 7.63 18.37
CA LYS A 91 21.07 6.95 18.84
C LYS A 91 20.20 6.54 17.66
N LEU A 92 19.55 5.38 17.76
CA LEU A 92 18.51 4.94 16.83
C LEU A 92 17.29 5.87 16.97
N MET A 93 17.17 6.84 16.07
CA MET A 93 16.01 7.73 16.04
C MET A 93 14.83 7.01 15.40
N VAL A 94 14.01 6.31 16.18
CA VAL A 94 12.70 5.83 15.74
C VAL A 94 11.69 6.96 15.90
N VAL A 95 11.49 7.72 14.83
CA VAL A 95 10.84 9.04 14.89
C VAL A 95 9.31 8.91 14.89
N SER A 96 8.75 8.07 14.02
CA SER A 96 7.29 7.98 13.85
C SER A 96 6.69 6.74 14.53
N LYS A 97 5.44 6.85 14.99
CA LYS A 97 4.69 5.70 15.55
C LYS A 97 4.61 4.54 14.58
N LEU A 98 4.51 4.82 13.27
CA LEU A 98 4.55 3.80 12.22
C LEU A 98 5.83 2.96 12.27
N GLN A 99 7.00 3.61 12.36
CA GLN A 99 8.27 2.91 12.49
C GLN A 99 8.35 2.11 13.79
N LYS A 100 7.84 2.66 14.91
CA LYS A 100 7.83 1.94 16.20
C LYS A 100 7.01 0.66 16.13
N TYR A 101 5.80 0.72 15.58
CA TYR A 101 4.94 -0.45 15.44
C TYR A 101 5.54 -1.50 14.49
N LEU A 102 6.11 -1.07 13.37
CA LEU A 102 6.74 -1.98 12.42
C LEU A 102 8.01 -2.62 13.01
N PHE A 103 8.86 -1.85 13.68
CA PHE A 103 10.04 -2.38 14.35
C PHE A 103 9.68 -3.38 15.46
N ALA A 104 8.69 -3.05 16.31
CA ALA A 104 8.20 -3.96 17.33
C ALA A 104 7.64 -5.27 16.73
N PHE A 105 6.92 -5.16 15.61
CA PHE A 105 6.42 -6.34 14.89
C PHE A 105 7.54 -7.18 14.30
N ILE A 106 8.59 -6.57 13.72
CA ILE A 106 9.77 -7.30 13.21
C ILE A 106 10.48 -8.07 14.33
N VAL A 107 10.68 -7.44 15.48
CA VAL A 107 11.32 -8.08 16.64
C VAL A 107 10.48 -9.26 17.12
N TYR A 108 9.17 -9.06 17.28
CA TYR A 108 8.23 -10.11 17.61
C TYR A 108 8.29 -11.29 16.62
N LEU A 109 8.18 -11.00 15.32
CA LEU A 109 8.19 -11.97 14.25
C LEU A 109 9.51 -12.77 14.20
N THR A 110 10.64 -12.12 14.54
CA THR A 110 11.94 -12.77 14.65
C THR A 110 11.92 -13.85 15.73
N PHE A 111 11.39 -13.53 16.93
CA PHE A 111 11.29 -14.50 18.02
C PHE A 111 10.34 -15.65 17.69
N VAL A 112 9.16 -15.36 17.11
CA VAL A 112 8.21 -16.39 16.67
C VAL A 112 8.85 -17.29 15.61
N SER A 113 9.49 -16.71 14.60
CA SER A 113 10.15 -17.46 13.53
C SER A 113 11.25 -18.39 14.07
N LEU A 114 12.13 -17.88 14.95
CA LEU A 114 13.15 -18.72 15.58
C LEU A 114 12.55 -19.85 16.43
N GLY A 115 11.50 -19.56 17.20
CA GLY A 115 10.81 -20.56 18.02
C GLY A 115 10.22 -21.70 17.18
N TYR A 116 9.47 -21.37 16.14
CA TYR A 116 8.84 -22.38 15.27
C TYR A 116 9.84 -23.14 14.39
N ILE A 117 10.91 -22.49 13.91
CA ILE A 117 11.99 -23.18 13.21
C ILE A 117 12.67 -24.18 14.16
N LEU A 118 12.91 -23.81 15.42
CA LEU A 118 13.52 -24.70 16.40
C LEU A 118 12.63 -25.91 16.69
N VAL A 119 11.32 -25.72 16.86
CA VAL A 119 10.36 -26.82 17.04
C VAL A 119 10.41 -27.79 15.85
N GLN A 120 10.40 -27.28 14.62
CA GLN A 120 10.49 -28.10 13.42
C GLN A 120 11.82 -28.85 13.32
N PHE A 121 12.93 -28.21 13.70
CA PHE A 121 14.25 -28.86 13.75
C PHE A 121 14.27 -29.99 14.79
N MET A 122 13.64 -29.81 15.96
CA MET A 122 13.50 -30.87 16.96
C MET A 122 12.65 -32.05 16.47
N GLN A 123 11.71 -31.82 15.55
CA GLN A 123 10.90 -32.86 14.91
C GLN A 123 11.63 -33.54 13.73
N GLY A 124 12.86 -33.11 13.40
CA GLY A 124 13.67 -33.66 12.32
C GLY A 124 13.42 -33.02 10.95
N SER A 125 12.61 -31.95 10.88
CA SER A 125 12.23 -31.27 9.65
C SER A 125 13.06 -30.00 9.44
N TYR A 126 14.08 -30.06 8.59
CA TYR A 126 15.04 -28.96 8.37
C TYR A 126 14.80 -28.14 7.09
N SER A 127 14.18 -28.75 6.10
CA SER A 127 13.87 -28.17 4.80
C SER A 127 12.45 -28.54 4.40
N PHE A 128 11.79 -27.62 3.70
CA PHE A 128 10.57 -27.93 2.97
C PHE A 128 10.97 -28.04 1.50
N TRP A 129 10.93 -29.27 0.97
CA TRP A 129 11.47 -29.61 -0.35
C TRP A 129 12.91 -29.13 -0.55
N SER A 130 13.15 -28.19 -1.48
CA SER A 130 14.48 -27.67 -1.80
C SER A 130 14.91 -26.47 -0.95
N GLU A 131 13.99 -25.83 -0.23
CA GLU A 131 14.29 -24.64 0.57
C GLU A 131 14.51 -24.98 2.06
N SER A 132 15.65 -24.54 2.59
CA SER A 132 15.90 -24.61 4.03
C SER A 132 14.94 -23.67 4.79
N LEU A 133 14.35 -24.16 5.88
CA LEU A 133 13.39 -23.38 6.67
C LEU A 133 14.02 -22.10 7.24
N LEU A 134 15.28 -22.21 7.70
CA LEU A 134 16.05 -21.07 8.19
C LEU A 134 16.36 -20.07 7.07
N GLY A 135 16.78 -20.55 5.90
CA GLY A 135 17.04 -19.72 4.73
C GLY A 135 15.79 -18.95 4.31
N LYS A 136 14.63 -19.62 4.25
CA LYS A 136 13.34 -18.98 3.96
C LYS A 136 12.95 -17.96 5.03
N GLY A 137 13.09 -18.32 6.31
CA GLY A 137 12.79 -17.45 7.43
C GLY A 137 13.58 -16.14 7.39
N ILE A 138 14.88 -16.20 7.10
CA ILE A 138 15.75 -15.03 6.91
C ILE A 138 15.33 -14.24 5.67
N LYS A 139 15.13 -14.91 4.51
CA LYS A 139 14.70 -14.23 3.27
C LYS A 139 13.44 -13.39 3.53
N VAL A 140 12.42 -13.98 4.16
CA VAL A 140 11.15 -13.30 4.45
C VAL A 140 11.34 -12.16 5.46
N LEU A 141 12.16 -12.34 6.51
CA LEU A 141 12.50 -11.27 7.47
C LEU A 141 13.18 -10.06 6.80
N ILE A 142 13.99 -10.29 5.77
CA ILE A 142 14.63 -9.21 5.00
C ILE A 142 13.59 -8.31 4.32
N TYR A 143 12.44 -8.85 3.85
CA TYR A 143 11.37 -7.99 3.29
C TYR A 143 10.85 -7.01 4.34
N PHE A 144 10.59 -7.47 5.57
CA PHE A 144 10.12 -6.58 6.63
C PHE A 144 11.18 -5.53 7.00
N ALA A 145 12.44 -5.93 7.09
CA ALA A 145 13.54 -5.01 7.33
C ALA A 145 13.65 -3.95 6.21
N LEU A 146 13.54 -4.38 4.94
CA LEU A 146 13.56 -3.50 3.79
C LEU A 146 12.37 -2.53 3.77
N ILE A 147 11.16 -2.98 4.14
CA ILE A 147 10.00 -2.10 4.31
C ILE A 147 10.29 -1.02 5.36
N LEU A 148 10.85 -1.40 6.52
CA LEU A 148 11.20 -0.44 7.57
C LEU A 148 12.22 0.59 7.09
N LEU A 149 13.29 0.13 6.43
CA LEU A 149 14.33 0.99 5.86
C LEU A 149 13.76 1.91 4.78
N TYR A 150 12.91 1.39 3.89
CA TYR A 150 12.22 2.17 2.86
C TYR A 150 11.37 3.29 3.48
N ILE A 151 10.54 3.00 4.48
CA ILE A 151 9.72 4.01 5.17
C ILE A 151 10.60 5.08 5.80
N ARG A 152 11.67 4.68 6.50
CA ARG A 152 12.61 5.62 7.14
C ARG A 152 13.27 6.52 6.12
N HIS A 153 13.74 5.95 5.01
CA HIS A 153 14.38 6.69 3.94
C HIS A 153 13.42 7.67 3.24
N MET A 154 12.20 7.22 2.92
CA MET A 154 11.16 8.11 2.35
C MET A 154 10.86 9.29 3.27
N GLN A 155 10.73 9.06 4.59
CA GLN A 155 10.50 10.12 5.57
C GLN A 155 11.69 11.09 5.66
N LEU A 156 12.93 10.57 5.56
CA LEU A 156 14.13 11.39 5.51
C LEU A 156 14.14 12.29 4.26
N VAL A 157 13.88 11.72 3.08
CA VAL A 157 13.82 12.48 1.81
C VAL A 157 12.73 13.55 1.87
N PHE A 158 11.53 13.20 2.36
CA PHE A 158 10.44 14.17 2.54
C PHE A 158 10.80 15.29 3.51
N SER A 159 11.51 15.01 4.60
CA SER A 159 11.96 16.05 5.55
C SER A 159 12.95 17.05 4.95
N LYS A 160 13.68 16.66 3.89
CA LYS A 160 14.65 17.51 3.21
C LYS A 160 14.02 18.37 2.12
N ILE A 161 12.87 17.98 1.58
CA ILE A 161 12.12 18.79 0.60
C ILE A 161 11.36 19.89 1.31
N LYS A 162 11.84 21.14 1.16
CA LYS A 162 11.18 22.32 1.75
C LYS A 162 9.97 22.82 0.95
N SER A 163 9.85 22.45 -0.33
CA SER A 163 8.82 22.98 -1.24
C SER A 163 7.78 21.94 -1.63
N PHE A 164 6.52 22.18 -1.27
CA PHE A 164 5.38 21.36 -1.71
C PHE A 164 5.18 21.39 -3.24
N LYS A 165 5.57 22.47 -3.92
CA LYS A 165 5.50 22.57 -5.39
C LYS A 165 6.48 21.61 -6.07
N LEU A 166 7.68 21.48 -5.49
CA LEU A 166 8.70 20.55 -5.99
C LEU A 166 8.28 19.10 -5.75
N LEU A 167 7.74 18.81 -4.56
CA LEU A 167 7.17 17.50 -4.25
C LEU A 167 6.03 17.13 -5.21
N TYR A 168 5.12 18.07 -5.48
CA TYR A 168 4.07 17.93 -6.49
C TYR A 168 4.65 17.58 -7.87
N GLY A 169 5.70 18.30 -8.29
CA GLY A 169 6.40 18.04 -9.55
C GLY A 169 6.90 16.60 -9.67
N CYS A 170 7.55 16.06 -8.63
CA CYS A 170 8.02 14.68 -8.62
C CYS A 170 6.89 13.66 -8.81
N PHE A 171 5.77 13.81 -8.08
CA PHE A 171 4.61 12.92 -8.24
C PHE A 171 3.95 13.07 -9.62
N LEU A 172 3.87 14.29 -10.16
CA LEU A 172 3.34 14.54 -11.49
C LEU A 172 4.18 13.85 -12.56
N THR A 173 5.51 13.95 -12.48
CA THR A 173 6.43 13.30 -13.43
C THR A 173 6.21 11.79 -13.48
N VAL A 174 6.05 11.14 -12.32
CA VAL A 174 5.80 9.69 -12.28
C VAL A 174 4.42 9.35 -12.80
N MET A 175 3.38 10.12 -12.48
CA MET A 175 2.05 9.90 -13.05
C MET A 175 2.04 10.06 -14.58
N SER A 176 2.73 11.06 -15.12
CA SER A 176 2.85 11.25 -16.56
C SER A 176 3.62 10.12 -17.23
N LEU A 177 4.68 9.60 -16.59
CA LEU A 177 5.38 8.41 -17.06
C LEU A 177 4.45 7.20 -17.11
N LEU A 178 3.63 6.98 -16.07
CA LEU A 178 2.68 5.87 -16.04
C LEU A 178 1.59 6.00 -17.10
N LEU A 179 1.11 7.21 -17.39
CA LEU A 179 0.19 7.45 -18.49
C LEU A 179 0.82 7.11 -19.85
N VAL A 180 2.06 7.52 -20.08
CA VAL A 180 2.78 7.17 -21.32
C VAL A 180 2.95 5.66 -21.45
N ILE A 181 3.37 4.98 -20.38
CA ILE A 181 3.48 3.51 -20.35
C ILE A 181 2.13 2.88 -20.69
N MET A 182 1.03 3.36 -20.08
CA MET A 182 -0.31 2.82 -20.32
C MET A 182 -0.76 2.95 -21.77
N ILE A 183 -0.50 4.10 -22.40
CA ILE A 183 -0.84 4.34 -23.82
C ILE A 183 -0.02 3.39 -24.70
N VAL A 184 1.29 3.26 -24.46
CA VAL A 184 2.16 2.34 -25.20
C VAL A 184 1.69 0.89 -25.02
N GLU A 185 1.34 0.51 -23.79
CA GLU A 185 0.85 -0.83 -23.47
C GLU A 185 -0.41 -1.16 -24.25
N LEU A 186 -1.39 -0.26 -24.28
CA LEU A 186 -2.64 -0.44 -25.02
C LEU A 186 -2.45 -0.61 -26.53
N VAL A 187 -1.46 0.08 -27.11
CA VAL A 187 -1.15 -0.01 -28.54
C VAL A 187 -0.38 -1.30 -28.89
N THR A 188 0.41 -1.83 -27.94
CA THR A 188 1.34 -2.94 -28.19
C THR A 188 0.92 -4.28 -27.59
N MET A 189 -0.26 -4.34 -26.95
CA MET A 189 -0.85 -5.59 -26.49
C MET A 189 -1.05 -6.58 -27.65
N PRO A 190 -0.78 -7.89 -27.44
CA PRO A 190 -0.51 -8.55 -26.16
C PRO A 190 0.97 -8.63 -25.73
N ASN A 191 1.92 -8.17 -26.54
CA ASN A 191 3.37 -8.26 -26.28
C ASN A 191 3.97 -6.91 -25.85
N ALA A 192 3.26 -6.18 -25.00
CA ALA A 192 3.67 -4.86 -24.57
C ALA A 192 4.84 -4.90 -23.57
N LEU A 193 5.92 -4.18 -23.90
CA LEU A 193 7.06 -3.90 -23.01
C LEU A 193 7.68 -5.15 -22.34
N THR A 194 7.76 -6.28 -23.06
CA THR A 194 8.23 -7.57 -22.49
C THR A 194 9.61 -7.50 -21.84
N PHE A 195 10.49 -6.62 -22.29
CA PHE A 195 11.83 -6.39 -21.69
C PHE A 195 11.78 -5.76 -20.29
N LEU A 196 10.68 -5.07 -19.93
CA LEU A 196 10.44 -4.52 -18.60
C LEU A 196 9.75 -5.52 -17.67
N HIS A 197 9.36 -6.69 -18.15
CA HIS A 197 8.63 -7.68 -17.36
C HIS A 197 9.49 -8.90 -17.05
N SER A 198 9.16 -9.57 -15.94
CA SER A 198 9.87 -10.78 -15.51
C SER A 198 9.65 -11.98 -16.43
N SER A 199 8.53 -11.99 -17.17
CA SER A 199 8.18 -13.00 -18.16
C SER A 199 7.83 -12.36 -19.50
N SER A 200 8.22 -13.04 -20.58
CA SER A 200 7.90 -12.65 -21.96
C SER A 200 6.51 -13.14 -22.43
N ASN A 201 5.70 -13.67 -21.50
CA ASN A 201 4.40 -14.23 -21.85
C ASN A 201 3.43 -13.13 -22.32
N PRO A 202 2.66 -13.38 -23.40
CA PRO A 202 1.65 -12.44 -23.87
C PRO A 202 0.58 -12.22 -22.79
N TYR A 203 0.12 -10.98 -22.64
CA TYR A 203 -0.91 -10.63 -21.68
C TYR A 203 -1.96 -9.69 -22.29
N TRP A 204 -3.20 -9.82 -21.81
CA TRP A 204 -4.39 -9.19 -22.41
C TRP A 204 -5.05 -8.16 -21.49
N ARG A 205 -4.36 -7.74 -20.43
CA ARG A 205 -4.88 -6.82 -19.42
C ARG A 205 -3.81 -5.79 -19.05
N VAL A 206 -4.21 -4.53 -18.91
CA VAL A 206 -3.28 -3.48 -18.49
C VAL A 206 -2.73 -3.79 -17.10
N ARG A 207 -1.41 -3.90 -17.02
CA ARG A 207 -0.64 -4.18 -15.80
C ARG A 207 0.52 -3.20 -15.57
N LEU A 208 0.77 -2.22 -16.44
CA LEU A 208 1.87 -1.25 -16.33
C LEU A 208 3.20 -1.95 -15.98
N LEU A 209 3.92 -1.48 -14.96
CA LEU A 209 5.18 -2.08 -14.48
C LEU A 209 4.96 -3.16 -13.39
N THR A 210 3.79 -3.81 -13.38
CA THR A 210 3.42 -4.81 -12.38
C THR A 210 3.05 -6.14 -13.00
N SER A 211 3.14 -7.21 -12.22
CA SER A 211 2.83 -8.57 -12.69
C SER A 211 1.32 -8.81 -12.78
N GLU A 212 0.54 -8.12 -11.94
CA GLU A 212 -0.91 -8.28 -11.82
C GLU A 212 -1.65 -6.93 -11.90
N SER A 213 -2.73 -6.90 -12.68
CA SER A 213 -3.54 -5.69 -12.88
C SER A 213 -4.23 -5.15 -11.60
N SER A 214 -4.47 -5.99 -10.60
CA SER A 214 -4.94 -5.60 -9.25
C SER A 214 -3.99 -4.65 -8.54
N THR A 215 -2.69 -4.83 -8.77
CA THR A 215 -1.62 -4.10 -8.10
C THR A 215 -1.34 -2.77 -8.77
N THR A 216 -1.60 -2.68 -10.08
CA THR A 216 -1.65 -1.41 -10.80
C THR A 216 -2.67 -0.45 -10.20
N GLY A 217 -3.82 -0.97 -9.76
CA GLY A 217 -4.89 -0.16 -9.18
C GLY A 217 -4.48 0.53 -7.88
N SER A 218 -3.76 -0.16 -6.98
CA SER A 218 -3.25 0.44 -5.73
C SER A 218 -2.28 1.58 -6.01
N ILE A 219 -1.35 1.38 -6.95
CA ILE A 219 -0.40 2.43 -7.38
C ILE A 219 -1.13 3.68 -7.85
N ILE A 220 -2.10 3.51 -8.75
CA ILE A 220 -2.83 4.63 -9.33
C ILE A 220 -3.61 5.38 -8.26
N VAL A 221 -4.26 4.69 -7.33
CA VAL A 221 -4.98 5.31 -6.21
C VAL A 221 -4.03 6.11 -5.31
N VAL A 222 -2.88 5.53 -4.93
CA VAL A 222 -1.89 6.18 -4.06
C VAL A 222 -1.36 7.46 -4.69
N TYR A 223 -0.84 7.36 -5.93
CA TYR A 223 -0.22 8.50 -6.61
C TYR A 223 -1.24 9.58 -6.93
N SER A 224 -2.42 9.22 -7.44
CA SER A 224 -3.50 10.18 -7.71
C SER A 224 -3.94 10.91 -6.45
N SER A 225 -4.09 10.19 -5.34
CA SER A 225 -4.55 10.78 -4.08
C SER A 225 -3.51 11.72 -3.46
N ILE A 226 -2.23 11.36 -3.51
CA ILE A 226 -1.15 12.24 -3.06
C ILE A 226 -1.05 13.47 -3.97
N LEU A 227 -1.14 13.30 -5.29
CA LEU A 227 -1.07 14.41 -6.24
C LEU A 227 -2.22 15.41 -6.05
N VAL A 228 -3.46 14.95 -5.90
CA VAL A 228 -4.63 15.79 -5.60
C VAL A 228 -4.52 16.46 -4.23
N TYR A 229 -3.90 15.80 -3.25
CA TYR A 229 -3.62 16.45 -1.96
C TYR A 229 -2.61 17.60 -2.12
N LEU A 230 -1.52 17.37 -2.87
CA LEU A 230 -0.47 18.35 -3.10
C LEU A 230 -0.90 19.51 -4.02
N SER A 231 -1.87 19.29 -4.92
CA SER A 231 -2.37 20.34 -5.83
C SER A 231 -2.99 21.55 -5.08
N ARG A 232 -3.38 21.36 -3.81
CA ARG A 232 -3.87 22.44 -2.93
C ARG A 232 -2.83 23.53 -2.68
N TYR A 233 -1.55 23.22 -2.81
CA TYR A 233 -0.45 24.18 -2.65
C TYR A 233 -0.07 24.91 -3.96
N LEU A 234 -0.80 24.64 -5.05
CA LEU A 234 -0.66 25.35 -6.32
C LEU A 234 -1.64 26.52 -6.43
N ASN A 235 -1.35 27.42 -7.38
CA ASN A 235 -2.23 28.50 -7.80
C ASN A 235 -3.55 27.95 -8.32
N ARG A 236 -4.63 28.74 -8.27
CA ARG A 236 -6.00 28.29 -8.58
C ARG A 236 -6.12 27.60 -9.95
N PHE A 237 -5.52 28.17 -10.99
CA PHE A 237 -5.53 27.61 -12.34
C PHE A 237 -4.81 26.26 -12.41
N ALA A 238 -3.55 26.22 -11.94
CA ALA A 238 -2.75 25.00 -11.91
C ALA A 238 -3.38 23.88 -11.06
N ARG A 239 -4.07 24.24 -9.97
CA ARG A 239 -4.83 23.30 -9.14
C ARG A 239 -5.99 22.66 -9.91
N ILE A 240 -6.77 23.46 -10.62
CA ILE A 240 -7.90 22.95 -11.42
C ILE A 240 -7.36 22.02 -12.51
N LEU A 241 -6.34 22.47 -13.27
CA LEU A 241 -5.73 21.67 -14.33
C LEU A 241 -5.16 20.35 -13.81
N SER A 242 -4.45 20.39 -12.68
CA SER A 242 -3.92 19.22 -11.98
C SER A 242 -5.01 18.21 -11.59
N ASN A 243 -6.11 18.70 -11.01
CA ASN A 243 -7.21 17.85 -10.59
C ASN A 243 -7.95 17.24 -11.79
N VAL A 244 -8.14 18.00 -12.88
CA VAL A 244 -8.73 17.50 -14.12
C VAL A 244 -7.83 16.45 -14.77
N TYR A 245 -6.52 16.70 -14.84
CA TYR A 245 -5.54 15.74 -15.35
C TYR A 245 -5.57 14.43 -14.55
N THR A 246 -5.53 14.54 -13.22
CA THR A 246 -5.53 13.37 -12.33
C THR A 246 -6.83 12.58 -12.43
N ALA A 247 -7.98 13.28 -12.45
CA ALA A 247 -9.28 12.64 -12.62
C ALA A 247 -9.41 11.97 -13.99
N GLY A 248 -8.94 12.62 -15.06
CA GLY A 248 -8.92 12.07 -16.42
C GLY A 248 -8.08 10.81 -16.51
N PHE A 249 -6.87 10.80 -15.94
CA PHE A 249 -6.04 9.60 -15.88
C PHE A 249 -6.69 8.46 -15.08
N PHE A 250 -7.25 8.78 -13.90
CA PHE A 250 -7.92 7.78 -13.05
C PHE A 250 -9.13 7.15 -13.75
N LEU A 251 -9.96 7.97 -14.40
CA LEU A 251 -11.11 7.50 -15.18
C LEU A 251 -10.67 6.69 -16.40
N PHE A 252 -9.62 7.12 -17.10
CA PHE A 252 -9.08 6.37 -18.23
C PHE A 252 -8.60 4.98 -17.80
N TYR A 253 -7.90 4.88 -16.67
CA TYR A 253 -7.52 3.59 -16.10
C TYR A 253 -8.73 2.75 -15.69
N LEU A 254 -9.75 3.34 -15.04
CA LEU A 254 -10.97 2.62 -14.66
C LEU A 254 -11.72 2.03 -15.85
N SER A 255 -11.72 2.71 -17.00
CA SER A 255 -12.37 2.21 -18.22
C SER A 255 -11.65 1.01 -18.84
N VAL A 256 -10.36 0.86 -18.57
CA VAL A 256 -9.49 -0.14 -19.23
C VAL A 256 -9.10 -1.27 -18.28
N THR A 257 -9.21 -1.08 -16.97
CA THR A 257 -8.78 -2.08 -15.99
C THR A 257 -9.63 -3.35 -16.05
N GLY A 258 -8.96 -4.49 -16.25
CA GLY A 258 -9.58 -5.82 -16.19
C GLY A 258 -9.55 -6.46 -14.80
N SER A 259 -9.25 -5.70 -13.74
CA SER A 259 -9.04 -6.24 -12.40
C SER A 259 -10.31 -6.29 -11.54
N LYS A 260 -10.90 -7.48 -11.40
CA LYS A 260 -12.10 -7.71 -10.57
C LYS A 260 -11.87 -7.27 -9.11
N GLY A 261 -10.72 -7.64 -8.53
CA GLY A 261 -10.39 -7.33 -7.12
C GLY A 261 -10.28 -5.83 -6.86
N PHE A 262 -9.63 -5.08 -7.76
CA PHE A 262 -9.55 -3.62 -7.63
C PHE A 262 -10.92 -2.95 -7.71
N LEU A 263 -11.79 -3.43 -8.60
CA LEU A 263 -13.15 -2.89 -8.76
C LEU A 263 -14.01 -3.12 -7.51
N ILE A 264 -13.93 -4.31 -6.90
CA ILE A 264 -14.60 -4.60 -5.62
C ILE A 264 -14.11 -3.66 -4.52
N VAL A 265 -12.79 -3.45 -4.42
CA VAL A 265 -12.20 -2.53 -3.44
C VAL A 265 -12.67 -1.09 -3.67
N CYS A 266 -12.74 -0.63 -4.92
CA CYS A 266 -13.30 0.68 -5.26
C CYS A 266 -14.76 0.79 -4.80
N LEU A 267 -15.59 -0.23 -5.05
CA LEU A 267 -16.99 -0.25 -4.64
C LEU A 267 -17.13 -0.19 -3.10
N LEU A 268 -16.36 -1.01 -2.37
CA LEU A 268 -16.35 -0.97 -0.89
C LEU A 268 -15.91 0.40 -0.37
N THR A 269 -14.93 1.03 -1.02
CA THR A 269 -14.47 2.38 -0.66
C THR A 269 -15.56 3.43 -0.92
N LEU A 270 -16.33 3.29 -2.01
CA LEU A 270 -17.49 4.16 -2.29
C LEU A 270 -18.59 3.99 -1.24
N VAL A 271 -18.90 2.76 -0.82
CA VAL A 271 -19.86 2.51 0.27
C VAL A 271 -19.44 3.22 1.55
N VAL A 272 -18.17 3.11 1.96
CA VAL A 272 -17.65 3.84 3.12
C VAL A 272 -17.75 5.37 2.93
N THR A 273 -17.56 5.84 1.69
CA THR A 273 -17.73 7.26 1.35
C THR A 273 -19.17 7.71 1.55
N ILE A 274 -20.14 6.95 1.04
CA ILE A 274 -21.58 7.23 1.23
C ILE A 274 -21.90 7.28 2.71
N ILE A 275 -21.52 6.25 3.48
CA ILE A 275 -21.79 6.17 4.93
C ILE A 275 -21.23 7.39 5.66
N LYS A 276 -19.99 7.80 5.34
CA LYS A 276 -19.33 8.94 5.99
C LYS A 276 -19.95 10.30 5.61
N PHE A 277 -20.53 10.42 4.42
CA PHE A 277 -21.06 11.69 3.88
C PHE A 277 -22.59 11.72 3.73
N LEU A 278 -23.31 10.77 4.34
CA LEU A 278 -24.78 10.73 4.40
C LEU A 278 -25.43 11.94 5.10
N ASP A 279 -24.66 12.86 5.70
CA ASP A 279 -25.22 14.11 6.23
C ASP A 279 -25.54 15.08 5.09
N PHE A 280 -26.79 15.02 4.61
CA PHE A 280 -27.37 15.82 3.53
C PHE A 280 -27.44 17.34 3.82
N ARG A 281 -27.23 17.75 5.08
CA ARG A 281 -27.36 19.17 5.48
C ARG A 281 -26.28 20.07 4.87
N LYS A 282 -25.18 19.51 4.35
CA LYS A 282 -24.10 20.28 3.70
C LYS A 282 -24.20 20.14 2.18
N LYS A 283 -24.42 21.25 1.45
CA LYS A 283 -24.50 21.28 -0.03
C LYS A 283 -23.33 20.58 -0.73
N ARG A 284 -22.13 20.63 -0.14
CA ARG A 284 -20.93 19.93 -0.64
C ARG A 284 -21.05 18.40 -0.56
N ASN A 285 -21.68 17.87 0.49
CA ASN A 285 -21.88 16.43 0.64
C ASN A 285 -22.89 15.90 -0.38
N PHE A 286 -23.93 16.69 -0.69
CA PHE A 286 -24.93 16.34 -1.70
C PHE A 286 -24.32 16.20 -3.10
N ILE A 287 -23.46 17.14 -3.52
CA ILE A 287 -22.75 17.07 -4.81
C ILE A 287 -21.82 15.85 -4.87
N VAL A 288 -21.09 15.56 -3.78
CA VAL A 288 -20.23 14.37 -3.68
C VAL A 288 -21.04 13.09 -3.77
N LEU A 289 -22.21 13.03 -3.12
CA LEU A 289 -23.10 11.87 -3.15
C LEU A 289 -23.66 11.62 -4.56
N ILE A 290 -24.09 12.66 -5.28
CA ILE A 290 -24.55 12.55 -6.68
C ILE A 290 -23.42 12.03 -7.57
N GLY A 291 -22.20 12.57 -7.42
CA GLY A 291 -21.04 12.09 -8.17
C GLY A 291 -20.73 10.62 -7.90
N VAL A 292 -20.83 10.18 -6.64
CA VAL A 292 -20.65 8.78 -6.24
C VAL A 292 -21.73 7.89 -6.85
N VAL A 293 -23.00 8.31 -6.82
CA VAL A 293 -24.12 7.56 -7.42
C VAL A 293 -23.97 7.45 -8.94
N LEU A 294 -23.54 8.51 -9.63
CA LEU A 294 -23.26 8.46 -11.07
C LEU A 294 -22.11 7.51 -11.41
N VAL A 295 -21.02 7.53 -10.64
CA VAL A 295 -19.91 6.59 -10.82
C VAL A 295 -20.37 5.15 -10.54
N MET A 296 -21.20 4.93 -9.52
CA MET A 296 -21.79 3.62 -9.25
C MET A 296 -22.72 3.16 -10.37
N TYR A 297 -23.54 4.06 -10.93
CA TYR A 297 -24.42 3.74 -12.05
C TYR A 297 -23.62 3.37 -13.29
N MET A 298 -22.59 4.15 -13.65
CA MET A 298 -21.69 3.84 -14.76
C MET A 298 -20.98 2.51 -14.55
N PHE A 299 -20.54 2.24 -13.32
CA PHE A 299 -19.93 0.97 -12.95
C PHE A 299 -20.91 -0.20 -13.13
N ILE A 300 -22.12 -0.10 -12.60
CA ILE A 300 -23.13 -1.16 -12.72
C ILE A 300 -23.54 -1.34 -14.19
N ALA A 301 -23.84 -0.27 -14.91
CA ALA A 301 -24.34 -0.34 -16.29
C ALA A 301 -23.32 -0.96 -17.27
N TYR A 302 -22.03 -0.65 -17.12
CA TYR A 302 -21.00 -1.13 -18.05
C TYR A 302 -20.25 -2.38 -17.58
N PHE A 303 -20.08 -2.58 -16.26
CA PHE A 303 -19.31 -3.70 -15.72
C PHE A 303 -20.15 -4.84 -15.15
N SER A 304 -21.42 -4.65 -14.77
CA SER A 304 -22.20 -5.73 -14.14
C SER A 304 -22.40 -6.93 -15.05
N ALA A 305 -22.70 -6.72 -16.34
CA ALA A 305 -22.86 -7.81 -17.31
C ALA A 305 -21.57 -8.62 -17.52
N GLY A 306 -20.42 -7.93 -17.57
CA GLY A 306 -19.10 -8.57 -17.68
C GLY A 306 -18.62 -9.24 -16.39
N LEU A 307 -18.97 -8.68 -15.22
CA LEU A 307 -18.66 -9.27 -13.92
C LEU A 307 -19.51 -10.50 -13.64
N ILE A 308 -20.82 -10.46 -13.87
CA ILE A 308 -21.73 -11.60 -13.64
C ILE A 308 -21.34 -12.78 -14.52
N SER A 309 -21.13 -12.55 -15.82
CA SER A 309 -20.65 -13.61 -16.73
C SER A 309 -19.28 -14.16 -16.32
N SER A 310 -18.35 -13.28 -15.88
CA SER A 310 -17.05 -13.69 -15.36
C SER A 310 -17.10 -14.39 -14.00
N PHE A 311 -18.07 -14.10 -13.14
CA PHE A 311 -18.27 -14.79 -11.86
C PHE A 311 -18.89 -16.16 -12.11
N SER A 312 -19.87 -16.27 -13.02
CA SER A 312 -20.39 -17.56 -13.49
C SER A 312 -19.26 -18.40 -14.08
N ASN A 313 -18.42 -17.82 -14.93
CA ASN A 313 -17.29 -18.50 -15.54
C ASN A 313 -16.21 -18.90 -14.51
N ASP A 314 -15.92 -18.07 -13.50
CA ASP A 314 -15.00 -18.43 -12.40
C ASP A 314 -15.60 -19.50 -11.46
N MET A 315 -16.94 -19.53 -11.30
CA MET A 315 -17.65 -20.58 -10.57
C MET A 315 -17.68 -21.89 -11.36
N GLU A 316 -17.84 -21.83 -12.68
CA GLU A 316 -17.84 -22.98 -13.58
C GLU A 316 -16.43 -23.54 -13.83
N ASN A 317 -15.39 -22.68 -13.84
CA ASN A 317 -14.00 -23.05 -14.10
C ASN A 317 -13.08 -23.02 -12.85
N TYR A 318 -13.63 -22.82 -11.64
CA TYR A 318 -13.01 -23.15 -10.34
C TYR A 318 -11.56 -22.70 -10.06
N THR A 319 -11.05 -21.60 -10.63
CA THR A 319 -9.59 -21.34 -10.63
C THR A 319 -9.17 -20.19 -9.69
N SER A 320 -9.57 -18.93 -9.92
CA SER A 320 -8.95 -17.80 -9.17
C SER A 320 -9.54 -17.48 -7.78
N SER A 321 -10.86 -17.43 -7.64
CA SER A 321 -11.52 -17.01 -6.40
C SER A 321 -11.47 -18.10 -5.32
N TYR A 322 -11.62 -19.36 -5.75
CA TYR A 322 -11.53 -20.54 -4.89
C TYR A 322 -10.14 -20.64 -4.24
N THR A 323 -9.08 -20.48 -5.04
CA THR A 323 -7.70 -20.50 -4.54
C THR A 323 -7.45 -19.41 -3.50
N ARG A 324 -7.91 -18.17 -3.72
CA ARG A 324 -7.75 -17.09 -2.71
C ARG A 324 -8.47 -17.44 -1.41
N MET A 325 -9.72 -17.88 -1.50
CA MET A 325 -10.52 -18.24 -0.32
C MET A 325 -9.92 -19.42 0.44
N GLY A 326 -9.46 -20.46 -0.26
CA GLY A 326 -8.73 -21.58 0.33
C GLY A 326 -7.49 -21.13 1.08
N THR A 327 -6.62 -20.32 0.47
CA THR A 327 -5.43 -19.82 1.18
C THR A 327 -5.74 -18.93 2.39
N ILE A 328 -6.86 -18.20 2.38
CA ILE A 328 -7.34 -17.44 3.54
C ILE A 328 -7.79 -18.38 4.66
N ILE A 329 -8.47 -19.48 4.33
CA ILE A 329 -8.93 -20.46 5.31
C ILE A 329 -7.75 -21.20 5.93
N ILE A 330 -6.75 -21.59 5.13
CA ILE A 330 -5.49 -22.15 5.64
C ILE A 330 -4.87 -21.20 6.68
N ALA A 331 -4.78 -19.91 6.38
CA ALA A 331 -4.25 -18.92 7.33
C ALA A 331 -5.07 -18.84 8.62
N ILE A 332 -6.40 -18.92 8.51
CA ILE A 332 -7.31 -18.89 9.65
C ILE A 332 -7.14 -20.13 10.53
N ILE A 333 -7.17 -21.32 9.94
CA ILE A 333 -6.97 -22.61 10.64
C ILE A 333 -5.60 -22.62 11.33
N THR A 334 -4.56 -22.17 10.62
CA THR A 334 -3.20 -22.08 11.16
C THR A 334 -3.17 -21.24 12.44
N VAL A 335 -3.80 -20.06 12.45
CA VAL A 335 -3.79 -19.21 13.65
C VAL A 335 -4.71 -19.73 14.76
N PHE A 336 -5.78 -20.46 14.43
CA PHE A 336 -6.58 -21.14 15.45
C PHE A 336 -5.77 -22.19 16.22
N HIS A 337 -4.93 -22.97 15.54
CA HIS A 337 -4.03 -23.92 16.18
C HIS A 337 -2.78 -23.25 16.79
N HIS A 338 -2.31 -22.17 16.17
CA HIS A 338 -1.09 -21.44 16.54
C HIS A 338 -1.38 -19.94 16.73
N PRO A 339 -1.93 -19.52 17.89
CA PRO A 339 -2.42 -18.15 18.09
C PRO A 339 -1.33 -17.07 18.04
N LEU A 340 -0.06 -17.44 18.25
CA LEU A 340 1.10 -16.56 18.09
C LEU A 340 1.57 -16.43 16.63
N GLY A 341 1.00 -17.22 15.72
CA GLY A 341 1.51 -17.39 14.36
C GLY A 341 2.68 -18.35 14.31
N VAL A 342 3.01 -18.78 13.10
CA VAL A 342 4.02 -19.82 12.82
C VAL A 342 5.34 -19.26 12.32
N GLY A 343 5.49 -17.93 12.31
CA GLY A 343 6.69 -17.25 11.87
C GLY A 343 6.89 -17.26 10.36
N THR A 344 8.10 -16.92 9.91
CA THR A 344 8.39 -16.66 8.49
C THR A 344 9.10 -17.79 7.76
N GLY A 345 9.64 -18.78 8.50
CA GLY A 345 10.25 -19.96 7.91
C GLY A 345 9.29 -21.15 7.92
N ALA A 346 8.82 -21.53 9.11
CA ALA A 346 8.02 -22.73 9.30
C ALA A 346 6.61 -22.67 8.69
N TYR A 347 6.13 -21.49 8.26
CA TYR A 347 4.79 -21.34 7.69
C TYR A 347 4.52 -22.26 6.49
N LEU A 348 5.56 -22.62 5.72
CA LEU A 348 5.41 -23.50 4.57
C LEU A 348 4.91 -24.89 4.97
N MET A 349 5.42 -25.43 6.09
CA MET A 349 5.00 -26.72 6.64
C MET A 349 3.52 -26.68 7.03
N TYR A 350 3.16 -25.71 7.87
CA TYR A 350 1.79 -25.57 8.34
C TYR A 350 0.80 -25.23 7.21
N PHE A 351 1.27 -24.54 6.16
CA PHE A 351 0.45 -24.28 4.99
C PHE A 351 0.07 -25.57 4.26
N ASP A 352 1.01 -26.52 4.12
CA ASP A 352 0.76 -27.83 3.51
C ASP A 352 -0.07 -28.73 4.44
N ASP A 353 0.25 -28.76 5.74
CA ASP A 353 -0.48 -29.55 6.74
C ASP A 353 -1.99 -29.25 6.75
N TYR A 354 -2.35 -27.96 6.69
CA TYR A 354 -3.76 -27.52 6.73
C TYR A 354 -4.41 -27.38 5.34
N LEU A 355 -3.72 -27.74 4.26
CA LEU A 355 -4.23 -27.63 2.89
C LEU A 355 -5.43 -28.56 2.67
N ASN A 356 -5.33 -29.81 3.10
CA ASN A 356 -6.39 -30.80 2.98
C ASN A 356 -7.63 -30.43 3.80
N ASP A 357 -7.42 -29.95 5.03
CA ASP A 357 -8.51 -29.47 5.89
C ASP A 357 -9.26 -28.29 5.25
N SER A 358 -8.53 -27.36 4.64
CA SER A 358 -9.12 -26.25 3.90
C SER A 358 -9.92 -26.73 2.68
N ILE A 359 -9.43 -27.74 1.95
CA ILE A 359 -10.14 -28.31 0.79
C ILE A 359 -11.45 -28.95 1.25
N THR A 360 -11.42 -29.76 2.32
CA THR A 360 -12.61 -30.42 2.85
C THR A 360 -13.63 -29.41 3.37
N PHE A 361 -13.20 -28.42 4.14
CA PHE A 361 -14.07 -27.35 4.61
C PHE A 361 -14.72 -26.58 3.45
N MET A 362 -13.94 -26.25 2.41
CA MET A 362 -14.46 -25.54 1.24
C MET A 362 -15.43 -26.38 0.42
N SER A 363 -15.13 -27.65 0.22
CA SER A 363 -16.01 -28.57 -0.50
C SER A 363 -17.38 -28.68 0.20
N HIS A 364 -17.39 -28.79 1.53
CA HIS A 364 -18.62 -28.77 2.31
C HIS A 364 -19.37 -27.44 2.23
N PHE A 365 -18.67 -26.31 2.35
CA PHE A 365 -19.28 -24.98 2.27
C PHE A 365 -19.95 -24.74 0.91
N TYR A 366 -19.26 -25.03 -0.19
CA TYR A 366 -19.79 -24.85 -1.54
C TYR A 366 -20.93 -25.81 -1.86
N TYR A 367 -20.84 -27.06 -1.40
CA TYR A 367 -21.94 -28.01 -1.54
C TYR A 367 -23.19 -27.53 -0.79
N ASN A 368 -23.04 -27.10 0.47
CA ASN A 368 -24.18 -26.67 1.30
C ASN A 368 -24.83 -25.37 0.81
N ILE A 369 -24.04 -24.42 0.31
CA ILE A 369 -24.55 -23.09 -0.08
C ILE A 369 -24.98 -23.04 -1.55
N PHE A 370 -24.24 -23.70 -2.44
CA PHE A 370 -24.44 -23.60 -3.89
C PHE A 370 -24.84 -24.92 -4.57
N GLY A 371 -24.86 -26.05 -3.84
CA GLY A 371 -25.21 -27.36 -4.40
C GLY A 371 -24.14 -27.98 -5.30
N ILE A 372 -22.90 -27.46 -5.25
CA ILE A 372 -21.81 -27.86 -6.15
C ILE A 372 -20.98 -28.96 -5.49
N SER A 373 -20.91 -30.15 -6.10
CA SER A 373 -20.28 -31.34 -5.52
C SER A 373 -18.84 -31.62 -5.99
N GLN A 374 -18.39 -31.02 -7.10
CA GLN A 374 -17.06 -31.25 -7.65
C GLN A 374 -16.33 -29.93 -7.85
N ILE A 375 -15.39 -29.65 -6.96
CA ILE A 375 -14.52 -28.49 -7.07
C ILE A 375 -13.17 -28.96 -7.60
N ASN A 376 -12.66 -28.30 -8.65
CA ASN A 376 -11.32 -28.57 -9.14
C ASN A 376 -10.28 -28.04 -8.13
N THR A 377 -9.79 -28.94 -7.28
CA THR A 377 -8.73 -28.66 -6.31
C THR A 377 -7.35 -28.60 -6.97
N GLY A 378 -7.24 -28.80 -8.29
CA GLY A 378 -5.98 -28.88 -9.02
C GLY A 378 -5.07 -27.67 -8.84
N GLU A 379 -5.59 -26.43 -8.78
CA GLU A 379 -4.76 -25.24 -8.51
C GLU A 379 -4.26 -25.20 -7.05
N LEU A 380 -5.06 -25.70 -6.09
CA LEU A 380 -4.66 -25.79 -4.69
C LEU A 380 -3.67 -26.94 -4.45
N LEU A 381 -3.91 -28.11 -5.05
CA LEU A 381 -3.02 -29.27 -4.99
C LEU A 381 -1.70 -29.04 -5.73
N GLN A 382 -1.66 -28.15 -6.73
CA GLN A 382 -0.40 -27.69 -7.32
C GLN A 382 0.52 -27.01 -6.31
N TYR A 383 -0.01 -26.42 -5.21
CA TYR A 383 0.84 -25.88 -4.14
C TYR A 383 1.51 -26.98 -3.30
N SER A 384 0.90 -28.16 -3.19
CA SER A 384 1.55 -29.30 -2.51
C SER A 384 2.72 -29.87 -3.33
N ASN A 385 2.70 -29.69 -4.65
CA ASN A 385 3.69 -30.23 -5.59
C ASN A 385 4.79 -29.23 -6.04
N SER A 386 4.85 -28.00 -5.50
CA SER A 386 5.82 -26.98 -5.94
C SER A 386 6.21 -25.98 -4.85
N ASP A 387 7.51 -25.81 -4.66
CA ASP A 387 8.13 -24.80 -3.76
C ASP A 387 7.90 -23.35 -4.20
N LYS A 388 7.51 -23.16 -5.47
CA LYS A 388 7.28 -21.84 -6.06
C LYS A 388 5.86 -21.36 -5.76
N ASN A 389 5.77 -20.15 -5.21
CA ASN A 389 4.52 -19.42 -4.91
C ASN A 389 3.64 -20.00 -3.79
N LEU A 390 4.19 -20.82 -2.89
CA LEU A 390 3.53 -21.23 -1.64
C LEU A 390 3.41 -20.05 -0.67
N GLY A 391 2.20 -19.52 -0.55
CA GLY A 391 1.86 -18.41 0.31
C GLY A 391 0.40 -17.98 0.16
N VAL A 392 -0.09 -17.22 1.12
CA VAL A 392 -1.46 -16.73 1.11
C VAL A 392 -1.57 -15.58 0.12
N LYS A 393 -2.49 -15.67 -0.85
CA LYS A 393 -2.68 -14.63 -1.90
C LYS A 393 -3.34 -13.33 -1.38
N SER A 394 -3.24 -13.06 -0.07
CA SER A 394 -3.82 -11.93 0.63
C SER A 394 -2.83 -11.40 1.66
N GLY A 395 -2.43 -10.14 1.54
CA GLY A 395 -1.37 -9.55 2.36
C GLY A 395 -1.71 -9.51 3.84
N PHE A 396 -2.96 -9.21 4.20
CA PHE A 396 -3.39 -9.25 5.60
C PHE A 396 -3.32 -10.67 6.17
N PHE A 397 -3.86 -11.66 5.47
CA PHE A 397 -3.92 -13.04 5.96
C PHE A 397 -2.57 -13.75 5.93
N GLN A 398 -1.66 -13.36 5.03
CA GLN A 398 -0.28 -13.82 5.06
C GLN A 398 0.44 -13.36 6.33
N TRP A 399 0.29 -12.09 6.69
CA TRP A 399 0.83 -11.54 7.94
C TRP A 399 0.12 -12.13 9.17
N PHE A 400 -1.17 -12.46 9.04
CA PHE A 400 -1.94 -13.19 10.04
C PHE A 400 -1.36 -14.57 10.31
N MET A 401 -1.05 -15.34 9.28
CA MET A 401 -0.39 -16.63 9.42
C MET A 401 0.99 -16.51 10.08
N PHE A 402 1.80 -15.51 9.68
CA PHE A 402 3.14 -15.34 10.25
C PHE A 402 3.13 -14.91 11.72
N GLY A 403 2.30 -13.92 12.07
CA GLY A 403 2.33 -13.25 13.37
C GLY A 403 1.13 -13.51 14.27
N GLY A 404 0.19 -14.35 13.85
CA GLY A 404 -1.01 -14.71 14.61
C GLY A 404 -1.85 -13.50 15.00
N ILE A 405 -2.45 -13.56 16.19
CA ILE A 405 -3.30 -12.50 16.75
C ILE A 405 -2.54 -11.16 16.86
N PHE A 406 -1.22 -11.19 17.11
CA PHE A 406 -0.41 -9.98 17.22
C PHE A 406 -0.29 -9.21 15.92
N SER A 407 -0.42 -9.87 14.76
CA SER A 407 -0.49 -9.17 13.47
C SER A 407 -1.78 -8.33 13.34
N VAL A 408 -2.91 -8.82 13.85
CA VAL A 408 -4.17 -8.07 13.88
C VAL A 408 -4.03 -6.83 14.75
N VAL A 409 -3.38 -6.98 15.92
CA VAL A 409 -3.05 -5.86 16.80
C VAL A 409 -2.15 -4.85 16.08
N PHE A 410 -1.12 -5.31 15.37
CA PHE A 410 -0.25 -4.45 14.56
C PHE A 410 -1.05 -3.65 13.52
N PHE A 411 -1.85 -4.31 12.68
CA PHE A 411 -2.65 -3.63 11.66
C PHE A 411 -3.66 -2.67 12.28
N TYR A 412 -4.30 -3.04 13.38
CA TYR A 412 -5.20 -2.15 14.12
C TYR A 412 -4.48 -0.89 14.61
N LEU A 413 -3.30 -1.02 15.23
CA LEU A 413 -2.51 0.12 15.71
C LEU A 413 -2.06 1.04 14.58
N VAL A 414 -1.61 0.46 13.46
CA VAL A 414 -1.24 1.21 12.25
C VAL A 414 -2.45 1.94 11.67
N ALA A 415 -3.56 1.24 11.43
CA ALA A 415 -4.78 1.81 10.88
C ALA A 415 -5.33 2.93 11.78
N LYS A 416 -5.45 2.69 13.10
CA LYS A 416 -5.89 3.69 14.08
C LYS A 416 -5.02 4.94 14.04
N ASN A 417 -3.70 4.78 14.03
CA ASN A 417 -2.78 5.91 13.98
C ASN A 417 -2.91 6.73 12.69
N LEU A 418 -3.01 6.05 11.53
CA LEU A 418 -3.13 6.71 10.24
C LEU A 418 -4.50 7.39 10.07
N ILE A 419 -5.60 6.73 10.44
CA ILE A 419 -6.97 7.25 10.35
C ILE A 419 -7.11 8.56 11.13
N VAL A 420 -6.53 8.65 12.34
CA VAL A 420 -6.55 9.88 13.14
C VAL A 420 -5.84 11.03 12.42
N LYS A 421 -4.71 10.77 11.74
CA LYS A 421 -3.94 11.79 11.01
C LYS A 421 -4.68 12.29 9.76
N VAL A 422 -5.35 11.40 9.01
CA VAL A 422 -6.03 11.78 7.75
C VAL A 422 -7.41 12.43 7.93
N LYS A 423 -7.92 12.62 9.16
CA LYS A 423 -9.24 13.25 9.40
C LYS A 423 -9.39 14.61 8.70
N SER A 424 -8.29 15.34 8.52
CA SER A 424 -8.28 16.66 7.85
C SER A 424 -8.36 16.61 6.32
N SER A 425 -8.05 15.48 5.69
CA SER A 425 -8.02 15.33 4.23
C SER A 425 -8.86 14.15 3.77
N ILE A 426 -10.02 14.46 3.17
CA ILE A 426 -10.96 13.46 2.66
C ILE A 426 -10.30 12.54 1.62
N ILE A 427 -9.56 13.11 0.67
CA ILE A 427 -8.89 12.34 -0.39
C ILE A 427 -7.91 11.31 0.19
N LEU A 428 -7.04 11.72 1.12
CA LEU A 428 -6.09 10.80 1.76
C LEU A 428 -6.78 9.78 2.67
N PHE A 429 -7.90 10.15 3.29
CA PHE A 429 -8.72 9.20 4.03
C PHE A 429 -9.32 8.12 3.12
N LEU A 430 -9.88 8.50 1.97
CA LEU A 430 -10.43 7.55 1.01
C LEU A 430 -9.34 6.65 0.43
N ALA A 431 -8.18 7.22 0.11
CA ALA A 431 -7.01 6.45 -0.30
C ALA A 431 -6.62 5.42 0.77
N LEU A 432 -6.53 5.83 2.04
CA LEU A 432 -6.19 4.93 3.14
C LEU A 432 -7.22 3.80 3.29
N VAL A 433 -8.52 4.10 3.20
CA VAL A 433 -9.57 3.06 3.26
C VAL A 433 -9.45 2.09 2.08
N CYS A 434 -9.24 2.61 0.87
CA CYS A 434 -9.00 1.79 -0.32
C CYS A 434 -7.81 0.86 -0.12
N MET A 435 -6.70 1.38 0.43
CA MET A 435 -5.52 0.57 0.72
C MET A 435 -5.76 -0.49 1.79
N LEU A 436 -6.50 -0.17 2.86
CA LEU A 436 -6.82 -1.15 3.90
C LEU A 436 -7.69 -2.29 3.35
N PHE A 437 -8.65 -1.98 2.47
CA PHE A 437 -9.42 -3.02 1.80
C PHE A 437 -8.60 -3.79 0.75
N SER A 438 -7.65 -3.15 0.06
CA SER A 438 -6.80 -3.85 -0.90
C SER A 438 -5.88 -4.89 -0.24
N LEU A 439 -5.54 -4.74 1.05
CA LEU A 439 -4.79 -5.74 1.82
C LEU A 439 -5.48 -7.09 1.90
N LEU A 440 -6.80 -7.15 1.70
CA LEU A 440 -7.56 -8.40 1.65
C LEU A 440 -7.33 -9.18 0.34
N PHE A 441 -6.86 -8.51 -0.72
CA PHE A 441 -6.77 -9.09 -2.07
C PHE A 441 -5.35 -9.10 -2.65
N VAL A 442 -4.41 -8.36 -2.04
CA VAL A 442 -3.07 -8.14 -2.57
C VAL A 442 -2.03 -8.45 -1.50
N ALA A 443 -0.99 -9.22 -1.85
CA ALA A 443 0.17 -9.51 -1.01
C ALA A 443 0.98 -8.22 -0.71
N LEU A 444 1.58 -8.10 0.48
CA LEU A 444 2.06 -6.81 1.02
C LEU A 444 3.59 -6.64 0.89
N GLU A 445 4.33 -7.73 0.76
CA GLU A 445 5.79 -7.81 0.94
C GLU A 445 6.58 -6.94 -0.05
N ILE A 446 6.05 -6.75 -1.27
CA ILE A 446 6.69 -5.97 -2.35
C ILE A 446 5.88 -4.73 -2.75
N LYS A 447 4.85 -4.36 -1.98
CA LYS A 447 3.94 -3.25 -2.31
C LYS A 447 4.37 -1.95 -1.63
N TYR A 448 5.50 -1.42 -2.10
CA TYR A 448 6.11 -0.20 -1.57
C TYR A 448 5.23 1.05 -1.73
N GLU A 449 4.29 1.08 -2.68
CA GLU A 449 3.31 2.16 -2.82
C GLU A 449 2.38 2.29 -1.62
N ILE A 450 2.02 1.17 -0.98
CA ILE A 450 1.18 1.19 0.24
C ILE A 450 1.97 1.85 1.38
N TRP A 451 3.23 1.42 1.53
CA TRP A 451 4.15 1.95 2.53
C TRP A 451 4.52 3.42 2.26
N LEU A 452 4.61 3.82 0.99
CA LEU A 452 4.77 5.21 0.56
C LEU A 452 3.61 6.07 1.07
N LEU A 453 2.36 5.63 0.88
CA LEU A 453 1.19 6.35 1.38
C LEU A 453 1.24 6.48 2.91
N PHE A 454 1.59 5.40 3.61
CA PHE A 454 1.69 5.40 5.08
C PHE A 454 2.80 6.34 5.57
N ALA A 455 3.96 6.32 4.91
CA ALA A 455 5.07 7.22 5.19
C ALA A 455 4.71 8.69 4.93
N PHE A 456 4.03 8.97 3.82
CA PHE A 456 3.56 10.31 3.44
C PHE A 456 2.58 10.87 4.47
N ILE A 457 1.52 10.11 4.82
CA ILE A 457 0.54 10.51 5.83
C ILE A 457 1.24 10.75 7.18
N SER A 458 2.14 9.85 7.58
CA SER A 458 2.82 9.96 8.86
C SER A 458 3.68 11.23 8.95
N THR A 459 4.29 11.65 7.85
CA THR A 459 5.20 12.81 7.78
C THR A 459 4.43 14.13 7.71
N PHE A 460 3.51 14.28 6.76
CA PHE A 460 2.91 15.59 6.46
C PHE A 460 1.66 15.90 7.30
N LEU A 461 0.97 14.89 7.83
CA LEU A 461 -0.23 15.08 8.65
C LEU A 461 0.01 14.80 10.15
N GLY A 462 1.22 14.38 10.52
CA GLY A 462 1.63 14.10 11.90
C GLY A 462 2.04 15.35 12.70
N LYS A 463 1.13 16.32 12.88
CA LYS A 463 1.43 17.57 13.63
C LYS A 463 1.96 17.37 15.07
N ASN A 464 1.69 16.22 15.68
CA ASN A 464 2.02 15.95 17.09
C ASN A 464 3.31 15.15 17.32
N GLU A 465 3.94 14.59 16.28
CA GLU A 465 5.14 13.75 16.44
C GLU A 465 6.45 14.57 16.31
N ILE A 466 6.46 15.59 15.45
CA ILE A 466 7.63 16.47 15.23
C ILE A 466 7.94 17.32 16.48
N ASN A 467 6.91 17.71 17.24
CA ASN A 467 7.09 18.48 18.47
C ASN A 467 7.60 17.64 19.65
N GLN A 468 7.40 16.32 19.65
CA GLN A 468 7.94 15.44 20.69
C GLN A 468 9.41 15.03 20.44
N SER A 469 9.87 15.00 19.18
CA SER A 469 11.27 14.69 18.86
C SER A 469 12.23 15.86 19.07
N ASN A 470 11.73 17.10 19.20
CA ASN A 470 12.58 18.30 19.39
C ASN A 470 12.61 18.85 20.82
N MET A 471 12.03 18.19 21.83
CA MET A 471 12.06 18.67 23.23
C MET A 471 12.16 17.55 24.29
N SER A 472 13.04 16.56 24.10
CA SER A 472 13.38 15.61 25.17
C SER A 472 14.87 15.25 25.24
N GLY A 473 15.74 16.21 24.92
CA GLY A 473 17.19 16.02 25.01
C GLY A 473 18.05 17.28 24.99
N VAL A 474 17.47 18.45 25.26
CA VAL A 474 18.26 19.67 25.57
C VAL A 474 17.86 20.09 26.97
N SER A 475 18.49 19.46 27.96
CA SER A 475 18.63 20.03 29.29
C SER A 475 20.09 19.86 29.72
N LYS A 476 20.80 20.99 29.67
CA LYS A 476 22.19 21.26 30.04
C LYS A 476 23.26 20.71 29.11
#